data_AF-Q83DG7-F1
#
_entry.id   AF-Q83DG7-F1
#
_cell.length_a   1.000
_cell.length_b   1.000
_cell.length_c   1.000
_cell.angle_alpha   90.00
_cell.angle_beta   90.00
_cell.angle_gamma   90.00
#
_symmetry.space_group_name_H-M   'P 1'
#
loop_
_entity.id
_entity.type
_entity.pdbx_description
1 polymer ?
#
loop_
_entity_poly.entity_id
_entity_poly.type
_entity_poly.pdbx_seq_one_letter_code
_entity_poly.pdbx_strand_id
1 'polypeptide(L)'
;MFSYFLAKGSFNHVYKERYSESYYHAIAEKDKIFKITLVISAFLSMIFLDQTAVGVTLASIQKELVLSASTIAWIMNAYMITLSAFLLLFARLSDSIGIKNLFCAGILIFLLASLGCAVSNSGAGLIINRGLQGIGASMEYATYLLIFNNQVPANKRGKVLGKSAAFAAVFLALGPLIGGFFSNVISWRYLFWLNVPICLVCFYFAISACNKDSHPVNHAFLDKLGLLIYLFAMTGLIFFLMEGPTLGWTNPAILISLISSLLFFTLFVYHEKRQRQPLIEMALFKNKEFFASVLILFGNYACITTMAFWALWIEQVLGYSPLMTGVALLPAGVPFGIIIDGSHTGFKTSMDALNLTTKPFVFSHSGVYCLAPHVRNVRDEQIKSVAATGGVIGVNGLGILLGDVNASIGKYVDHIDYITKLVGAQHVAIGLDNLYFANQFSEFMSQQGITHPQAYASKVNNATLWRCLQPENVIEVVEMLLQRGYSENEIKGILGGNILRIMGYFSSCSN
;
A
#
# COMPACT_ATOMS: atom_id res chain seq x y z
N MET A 1 -0.56 13.38 -33.07
CA MET A 1 -0.27 12.58 -34.29
C MET A 1 -0.07 13.49 -35.51
N PHE A 2 -0.93 14.49 -35.75
CA PHE A 2 -0.77 15.47 -36.85
C PHE A 2 0.46 16.39 -36.74
N SER A 3 0.88 16.75 -35.52
CA SER A 3 2.10 17.53 -35.26
C SER A 3 3.41 16.76 -35.49
N TYR A 4 3.35 15.42 -35.59
CA TYR A 4 4.51 14.57 -35.87
C TYR A 4 4.93 14.60 -37.35
N PHE A 5 3.97 14.81 -38.27
CA PHE A 5 4.24 14.84 -39.71
C PHE A 5 4.70 16.21 -40.22
N LEU A 6 4.23 17.31 -39.62
CA LEU A 6 4.60 18.67 -40.06
C LEU A 6 6.07 19.04 -39.76
N ALA A 7 6.72 18.37 -38.80
CA ALA A 7 8.12 18.63 -38.45
C ALA A 7 9.14 18.10 -39.49
N LYS A 8 8.72 17.28 -40.45
CA LYS A 8 9.58 16.77 -41.53
C LYS A 8 9.65 17.68 -42.76
N GLY A 9 8.80 18.71 -42.87
CA GLY A 9 8.75 19.63 -43.99
C GLY A 9 9.68 20.85 -43.82
N SER A 10 10.78 20.86 -44.56
CA SER A 10 11.61 22.01 -45.00
C SER A 10 11.56 23.31 -44.16
N PHE A 11 12.47 23.45 -43.19
CA PHE A 11 12.97 24.77 -42.76
C PHE A 11 14.43 24.66 -42.26
N ASN A 12 15.30 25.42 -42.94
CA ASN A 12 16.69 25.85 -42.70
C ASN A 12 17.67 24.99 -41.86
N HIS A 13 18.78 24.64 -42.52
CA HIS A 13 19.77 23.63 -42.14
C HIS A 13 20.75 24.01 -41.01
N VAL A 14 20.73 25.24 -40.48
CA VAL A 14 21.76 25.74 -39.54
C VAL A 14 21.24 25.95 -38.10
N TYR A 15 19.92 26.03 -37.89
CA TYR A 15 19.32 26.08 -36.54
C TYR A 15 18.83 24.72 -36.03
N LYS A 16 18.93 23.68 -36.87
CA LYS A 16 18.33 22.36 -36.62
C LYS A 16 19.15 21.48 -35.69
N GLU A 17 20.46 21.65 -35.60
CA GLU A 17 21.32 20.66 -34.91
C GLU A 17 21.29 20.79 -33.38
N ARG A 18 21.30 22.01 -32.81
CA ARG A 18 21.38 22.18 -31.34
C ARG A 18 20.03 22.10 -30.59
N TYR A 19 18.93 22.50 -31.22
CA TYR A 19 17.60 22.44 -30.60
C TYR A 19 16.86 21.13 -30.88
N SER A 20 17.18 20.43 -31.98
CA SER A 20 16.51 19.16 -32.27
C SER A 20 16.99 18.04 -31.36
N GLU A 21 18.28 17.91 -31.06
CA GLU A 21 18.78 16.87 -30.16
C GLU A 21 18.19 17.00 -28.75
N SER A 22 18.15 18.20 -28.18
CA SER A 22 17.52 18.46 -26.88
C SER A 22 16.03 18.13 -26.87
N TYR A 23 15.30 18.48 -27.93
CA TYR A 23 13.88 18.17 -28.09
C TYR A 23 13.62 16.66 -28.26
N TYR A 24 14.40 15.97 -29.09
CA TYR A 24 14.29 14.53 -29.30
C TYR A 24 14.71 13.74 -28.04
N HIS A 25 15.75 14.20 -27.32
CA HIS A 25 16.11 13.64 -26.01
C HIS A 25 14.99 13.79 -25.01
N ALA A 26 14.34 14.96 -24.93
CA ALA A 26 13.23 15.19 -24.01
C ALA A 26 12.00 14.32 -24.33
N ILE A 27 11.72 14.06 -25.62
CA ILE A 27 10.65 13.14 -26.04
C ILE A 27 11.02 11.70 -25.70
N ALA A 28 12.24 11.26 -26.03
CA ALA A 28 12.71 9.92 -25.74
C ALA A 28 12.75 9.64 -24.22
N GLU A 29 13.15 10.61 -23.41
CA GLU A 29 13.13 10.53 -21.95
C GLU A 29 11.70 10.40 -21.41
N LYS A 30 10.76 11.21 -21.92
CA LYS A 30 9.34 11.10 -21.54
C LYS A 30 8.74 9.74 -21.90
N ASP A 31 9.00 9.24 -23.11
CA ASP A 31 8.51 7.93 -23.56
C ASP A 31 9.11 6.79 -22.72
N LYS A 32 10.42 6.86 -22.44
CA LYS A 32 11.09 5.89 -21.56
C LYS A 32 10.51 5.88 -20.15
N ILE A 33 10.32 7.06 -19.54
CA ILE A 33 9.73 7.18 -18.19
C ILE A 33 8.29 6.64 -18.19
N PHE A 34 7.52 6.92 -19.24
CA PHE A 34 6.17 6.39 -19.39
C PHE A 34 6.16 4.86 -19.44
N LYS A 35 7.02 4.25 -20.26
CA LYS A 35 7.15 2.79 -20.34
C LYS A 35 7.61 2.17 -19.02
N ILE A 36 8.57 2.77 -18.32
CA ILE A 36 8.99 2.31 -16.98
C ILE A 36 7.83 2.40 -15.98
N THR A 37 7.05 3.49 -16.04
CA THR A 37 5.85 3.63 -15.22
C THR A 37 4.87 2.49 -15.50
N LEU A 38 4.62 2.15 -16.77
CA LEU A 38 3.75 1.03 -17.14
C LEU A 38 4.28 -0.31 -16.63
N VAL A 39 5.59 -0.57 -16.75
CA VAL A 39 6.22 -1.80 -16.25
C VAL A 39 5.99 -1.94 -14.74
N ILE A 40 6.32 -0.91 -13.96
CA ILE A 40 6.16 -0.93 -12.50
C ILE A 40 4.68 -1.04 -12.12
N SER A 41 3.81 -0.30 -12.81
CA SER A 41 2.36 -0.34 -12.57
C SER A 41 1.79 -1.73 -12.84
N ALA A 42 2.12 -2.33 -13.98
CA ALA A 42 1.64 -3.66 -14.37
C ALA A 42 2.13 -4.74 -13.39
N PHE A 43 3.41 -4.71 -13.04
CA PHE A 43 4.01 -5.60 -12.05
C PHE A 43 3.31 -5.52 -10.69
N LEU A 44 3.22 -4.32 -10.09
CA LEU A 44 2.60 -4.13 -8.79
C LEU A 44 1.11 -4.52 -8.81
N SER A 45 0.40 -4.17 -9.89
CA SER A 45 -1.00 -4.53 -10.07
C SER A 45 -1.19 -6.05 -10.13
N MET A 46 -0.34 -6.75 -10.87
CA MET A 46 -0.38 -8.20 -11.01
C MET A 46 -0.20 -8.89 -9.65
N ILE A 47 0.78 -8.44 -8.85
CA ILE A 47 0.99 -9.01 -7.51
C ILE A 47 -0.20 -8.75 -6.61
N PHE A 48 -0.67 -7.51 -6.51
CA PHE A 48 -1.76 -7.16 -5.63
C PHE A 48 -3.05 -7.88 -6.02
N LEU A 49 -3.27 -8.06 -7.32
CA LEU A 49 -4.34 -8.88 -7.84
C LEU A 49 -4.18 -10.36 -7.43
N ASP A 50 -3.01 -10.97 -7.65
CA ASP A 50 -2.76 -12.38 -7.29
C ASP A 50 -2.92 -12.62 -5.78
N GLN A 51 -2.44 -11.70 -4.94
CA GLN A 51 -2.53 -11.82 -3.49
C GLN A 51 -3.97 -11.75 -2.97
N THR A 52 -4.81 -10.90 -3.54
CA THR A 52 -6.17 -10.65 -3.03
C THR A 52 -7.23 -11.50 -3.73
N ALA A 53 -7.10 -11.74 -5.03
CA ALA A 53 -8.08 -12.50 -5.80
C ALA A 53 -8.00 -14.01 -5.51
N VAL A 54 -6.79 -14.57 -5.38
CA VAL A 54 -6.62 -16.01 -5.14
C VAL A 54 -7.32 -16.43 -3.85
N GLY A 55 -7.23 -15.61 -2.80
CA GLY A 55 -7.89 -15.86 -1.52
C GLY A 55 -9.39 -16.12 -1.65
N VAL A 56 -10.08 -15.33 -2.48
CA VAL A 56 -11.53 -15.49 -2.76
C VAL A 56 -11.81 -16.74 -3.61
N THR A 57 -10.87 -17.15 -4.47
CA THR A 57 -11.05 -18.34 -5.31
C THR A 57 -10.83 -19.67 -4.58
N LEU A 58 -10.19 -19.67 -3.40
CA LEU A 58 -9.81 -20.89 -2.67
C LEU A 58 -10.98 -21.83 -2.41
N ALA A 59 -12.15 -21.30 -2.02
CA ALA A 59 -13.35 -22.11 -1.77
C ALA A 59 -13.83 -22.83 -3.05
N SER A 60 -13.72 -22.17 -4.22
CA SER A 60 -14.09 -22.76 -5.51
C SER A 60 -13.11 -23.86 -5.92
N ILE A 61 -11.80 -23.61 -5.75
CA ILE A 61 -10.73 -24.59 -6.01
C ILE A 61 -10.95 -25.83 -5.14
N GLN A 62 -11.25 -25.63 -3.85
CA GLN A 62 -11.49 -26.71 -2.89
C GLN A 62 -12.63 -27.61 -3.33
N LYS A 63 -13.75 -27.01 -3.72
CA LYS A 63 -14.96 -27.72 -4.13
C LYS A 63 -14.75 -28.49 -5.43
N GLU A 64 -14.12 -27.87 -6.43
CA GLU A 64 -13.96 -28.49 -7.75
C GLU A 64 -12.93 -29.63 -7.74
N LEU A 65 -11.79 -29.44 -7.06
CA LEU A 65 -10.71 -30.43 -7.00
C LEU A 65 -10.81 -31.37 -5.79
N VAL A 66 -11.87 -31.25 -4.99
CA VAL A 66 -12.14 -32.05 -3.78
C VAL A 66 -10.92 -32.09 -2.85
N LEU A 67 -10.42 -30.91 -2.48
CA LEU A 67 -9.18 -30.77 -1.71
C LEU A 67 -9.43 -30.65 -0.21
N SER A 68 -8.46 -31.13 0.57
CA SER A 68 -8.43 -30.91 2.02
C SER A 68 -8.19 -29.44 2.35
N ALA A 69 -8.63 -29.01 3.54
CA ALA A 69 -8.35 -27.66 4.05
C ALA A 69 -6.84 -27.38 4.14
N SER A 70 -6.04 -28.39 4.51
CA SER A 70 -4.57 -28.29 4.53
C SER A 70 -4.01 -28.00 3.14
N THR A 71 -4.46 -28.73 2.11
CA THR A 71 -4.00 -28.51 0.73
C THR A 71 -4.33 -27.10 0.24
N ILE A 72 -5.50 -26.57 0.60
CA ILE A 72 -5.91 -25.20 0.25
C ILE A 72 -5.03 -24.16 0.93
N ALA A 73 -4.71 -24.33 2.21
CA ALA A 73 -3.76 -23.47 2.92
C ALA A 73 -2.40 -23.48 2.21
N TRP A 74 -1.91 -24.66 1.82
CA TRP A 74 -0.62 -24.80 1.13
C TRP A 74 -0.57 -24.13 -0.26
N ILE A 75 -1.69 -24.04 -0.99
CA ILE A 75 -1.75 -23.32 -2.27
C ILE A 75 -1.44 -21.84 -2.08
N MET A 76 -1.92 -21.23 -0.99
CA MET A 76 -1.61 -19.83 -0.67
C MET A 76 -0.20 -19.70 -0.06
N ASN A 77 0.15 -20.60 0.86
CA ASN A 77 1.40 -20.55 1.62
C ASN A 77 2.64 -20.76 0.72
N ALA A 78 2.59 -21.67 -0.25
CA ALA A 78 3.74 -21.97 -1.11
C ALA A 78 4.27 -20.73 -1.85
N TYR A 79 3.36 -19.89 -2.33
CA TYR A 79 3.72 -18.61 -2.96
C TYR A 79 4.37 -17.64 -1.97
N MET A 80 3.78 -17.46 -0.78
CA MET A 80 4.29 -16.50 0.20
C MET A 80 5.64 -16.93 0.79
N ILE A 81 5.82 -18.23 1.03
CA ILE A 81 7.07 -18.82 1.51
C ILE A 81 8.18 -18.56 0.50
N THR A 82 7.96 -18.94 -0.75
CA THR A 82 8.98 -18.78 -1.80
C THR A 82 9.25 -17.31 -2.11
N LEU A 83 8.21 -16.47 -2.17
CA LEU A 83 8.36 -15.03 -2.34
C LEU A 83 9.28 -14.44 -1.26
N SER A 84 8.98 -14.73 0.02
CA SER A 84 9.71 -14.16 1.16
C SER A 84 11.13 -14.71 1.28
N ALA A 85 11.29 -16.03 1.14
CA ALA A 85 12.56 -16.70 1.33
C ALA A 85 13.57 -16.36 0.22
N PHE A 86 13.11 -16.18 -1.03
CA PHE A 86 13.99 -15.92 -2.17
C PHE A 86 14.18 -14.43 -2.46
N LEU A 87 13.42 -13.52 -1.83
CA LEU A 87 13.53 -12.08 -2.06
C LEU A 87 14.96 -11.56 -1.84
N LEU A 88 15.55 -11.90 -0.69
CA LEU A 88 16.90 -11.44 -0.34
C LEU A 88 17.96 -12.05 -1.26
N LEU A 89 17.77 -13.31 -1.67
CA LEU A 89 18.64 -13.98 -2.64
C LEU A 89 18.69 -13.21 -3.95
N PHE A 90 17.53 -12.93 -4.53
CA PHE A 90 17.47 -12.28 -5.83
C PHE A 90 17.82 -10.81 -5.76
N ALA A 91 17.61 -10.14 -4.62
CA ALA A 91 18.13 -8.79 -4.40
C ALA A 91 19.65 -8.75 -4.61
N ARG A 92 20.38 -9.72 -4.06
CA ARG A 92 21.84 -9.82 -4.21
C ARG A 92 22.29 -10.42 -5.53
N LEU A 93 21.54 -11.37 -6.06
CA LEU A 93 21.84 -11.96 -7.36
C LEU A 93 21.69 -10.93 -8.49
N SER A 94 20.83 -9.91 -8.29
CA SER A 94 20.65 -8.82 -9.26
C SER A 94 21.93 -8.02 -9.51
N ASP A 95 22.81 -7.92 -8.52
CA ASP A 95 24.11 -7.25 -8.63
C ASP A 95 25.07 -8.01 -9.58
N SER A 96 24.89 -9.33 -9.72
CA SER A 96 25.73 -10.21 -10.55
C SER A 96 25.16 -10.49 -11.92
N ILE A 97 23.87 -10.87 -11.99
CA ILE A 97 23.20 -11.28 -13.24
C ILE A 97 22.75 -10.05 -14.06
N GLY A 98 22.66 -8.89 -13.41
CA GLY A 98 22.07 -7.69 -13.98
C GLY A 98 20.60 -7.57 -13.60
N ILE A 99 20.21 -6.34 -13.27
CA ILE A 99 18.89 -6.00 -12.75
C ILE A 99 17.82 -6.28 -13.82
N LYS A 100 18.07 -5.88 -15.07
CA LYS A 100 17.10 -6.07 -16.16
C LYS A 100 16.91 -7.56 -16.47
N ASN A 101 18.02 -8.30 -16.55
CA ASN A 101 17.98 -9.73 -16.88
C ASN A 101 17.19 -10.51 -15.83
N LEU A 102 17.45 -10.24 -14.54
CA LEU A 102 16.77 -10.92 -13.45
C LEU A 102 15.28 -10.55 -13.37
N PHE A 103 14.92 -9.28 -13.61
CA PHE A 103 13.52 -8.86 -13.69
C PHE A 103 12.77 -9.58 -14.83
N CYS A 104 13.37 -9.64 -16.02
CA CYS A 104 12.76 -10.32 -17.17
C CYS A 104 12.65 -11.84 -16.95
N ALA A 105 13.65 -12.46 -16.32
CA ALA A 105 13.59 -13.88 -15.95
C ALA A 105 12.46 -14.14 -14.93
N GLY A 106 12.29 -13.24 -13.96
CA GLY A 106 11.19 -13.26 -13.00
C GLY A 106 9.83 -13.29 -13.68
N ILE A 107 9.58 -12.36 -14.60
CA ILE A 107 8.32 -12.29 -15.37
C ILE A 107 8.07 -13.60 -16.13
N LEU A 108 9.09 -14.17 -16.77
CA LEU A 108 8.94 -15.43 -17.51
C LEU A 108 8.62 -16.61 -16.59
N ILE A 109 9.29 -16.72 -15.45
CA ILE A 109 9.01 -17.77 -14.47
C ILE A 109 7.59 -17.61 -13.93
N PHE A 110 7.18 -16.38 -13.56
CA PHE A 110 5.84 -16.10 -13.10
C PHE A 110 4.79 -16.44 -14.16
N LEU A 111 5.01 -16.05 -15.41
CA LEU A 111 4.15 -16.34 -16.55
C LEU A 111 3.95 -17.86 -16.74
N LEU A 112 5.04 -18.62 -16.81
CA LEU A 112 5.00 -20.07 -17.03
C LEU A 112 4.34 -20.79 -15.85
N ALA A 113 4.65 -20.36 -14.63
CA ALA A 113 4.03 -20.91 -13.44
C ALA A 113 2.54 -20.57 -13.35
N SER A 114 2.12 -19.36 -13.77
CA SER A 114 0.71 -18.98 -13.85
C SER A 114 -0.04 -19.83 -14.88
N LEU A 115 0.57 -20.09 -16.04
CA LEU A 115 0.01 -21.04 -17.01
C LEU A 115 -0.13 -22.43 -16.41
N GLY A 116 0.87 -22.90 -15.66
CA GLY A 116 0.83 -24.15 -14.91
C GLY A 116 -0.32 -24.21 -13.91
N CYS A 117 -0.56 -23.14 -13.16
CA CYS A 117 -1.72 -23.03 -12.27
C CYS A 117 -3.04 -23.10 -13.06
N ALA A 118 -3.13 -22.40 -14.19
CA ALA A 118 -4.33 -22.30 -15.00
C ALA A 118 -4.77 -23.64 -15.61
N VAL A 119 -3.83 -24.56 -15.88
CA VAL A 119 -4.11 -25.89 -16.42
C VAL A 119 -4.07 -27.00 -15.37
N SER A 120 -3.81 -26.67 -14.11
CA SER A 120 -3.64 -27.67 -13.05
C SER A 120 -4.97 -28.35 -12.71
N ASN A 121 -4.91 -29.68 -12.58
CA ASN A 121 -6.03 -30.53 -12.17
C ASN A 121 -5.77 -31.23 -10.82
N SER A 122 -4.76 -30.79 -10.07
CA SER A 122 -4.46 -31.34 -8.74
C SER A 122 -3.97 -30.28 -7.76
N GLY A 123 -4.21 -30.49 -6.47
CA GLY A 123 -3.71 -29.61 -5.42
C GLY A 123 -2.17 -29.57 -5.38
N ALA A 124 -1.49 -30.70 -5.58
CA ALA A 124 -0.02 -30.75 -5.62
C ALA A 124 0.54 -29.94 -6.81
N GLY A 125 -0.08 -30.06 -7.99
CA GLY A 125 0.28 -29.26 -9.16
C GLY A 125 0.10 -27.76 -8.91
N LEU A 126 -0.99 -27.37 -8.24
CA LEU A 126 -1.20 -25.97 -7.84
C LEU A 126 -0.12 -25.50 -6.85
N ILE A 127 0.19 -26.28 -5.81
CA ILE A 127 1.20 -25.92 -4.81
C ILE A 127 2.58 -25.70 -5.46
N ILE A 128 3.00 -26.60 -6.35
CA ILE A 128 4.29 -26.50 -7.05
C ILE A 128 4.32 -25.23 -7.91
N ASN A 129 3.29 -25.01 -8.73
CA ASN A 129 3.22 -23.84 -9.60
C ASN A 129 3.11 -22.53 -8.80
N ARG A 130 2.40 -22.52 -7.67
CA ARG A 130 2.35 -21.38 -6.74
C ARG A 130 3.73 -21.07 -6.14
N GLY A 131 4.49 -22.10 -5.78
CA GLY A 131 5.89 -21.94 -5.37
C GLY A 131 6.76 -21.33 -6.47
N LEU A 132 6.61 -21.81 -7.71
CA LEU A 132 7.33 -21.22 -8.86
C LEU A 132 6.90 -19.77 -9.13
N GLN A 133 5.61 -19.45 -9.01
CA GLN A 133 5.13 -18.06 -9.10
C GLN A 133 5.77 -17.18 -8.03
N GLY A 134 5.91 -17.65 -6.80
CA GLY A 134 6.54 -16.88 -5.71
C GLY A 134 8.03 -16.64 -5.97
N ILE A 135 8.74 -17.61 -6.55
CA ILE A 135 10.12 -17.42 -7.03
C ILE A 135 10.18 -16.32 -8.10
N GLY A 136 9.33 -16.37 -9.13
CA GLY A 136 9.27 -15.33 -10.16
C GLY A 136 8.97 -13.95 -9.58
N ALA A 137 7.96 -13.86 -8.73
CA ALA A 137 7.58 -12.64 -8.04
C ALA A 137 8.70 -12.08 -7.16
N SER A 138 9.50 -12.94 -6.51
CA SER A 138 10.64 -12.49 -5.69
C SER A 138 11.77 -11.87 -6.52
N MET A 139 12.04 -12.38 -7.73
CA MET A 139 12.98 -11.76 -8.66
C MET A 139 12.52 -10.37 -9.08
N GLU A 140 11.24 -10.24 -9.41
CA GLU A 140 10.65 -8.96 -9.83
C GLU A 140 10.62 -7.95 -8.66
N TYR A 141 10.21 -8.37 -7.46
CA TYR A 141 10.21 -7.54 -6.25
C TYR A 141 11.61 -7.07 -5.85
N ALA A 142 12.62 -7.93 -6.00
CA ALA A 142 14.00 -7.59 -5.73
C ALA A 142 14.54 -6.49 -6.66
N THR A 143 14.02 -6.39 -7.89
CA THR A 143 14.63 -5.59 -8.95
C THR A 143 13.83 -4.38 -9.40
N TYR A 144 12.51 -4.32 -9.17
CA TYR A 144 11.68 -3.22 -9.70
C TYR A 144 12.10 -1.83 -9.17
N LEU A 145 12.46 -1.71 -7.87
CA LEU A 145 12.94 -0.44 -7.30
C LEU A 145 14.32 -0.05 -7.84
N LEU A 146 15.16 -1.03 -8.18
CA LEU A 146 16.48 -0.79 -8.77
C LEU A 146 16.32 -0.29 -10.21
N ILE A 147 15.44 -0.91 -11.00
CA ILE A 147 15.04 -0.44 -12.34
C ILE A 147 14.54 1.00 -12.26
N PHE A 148 13.63 1.26 -11.32
CA PHE A 148 13.07 2.57 -11.08
C PHE A 148 14.15 3.60 -10.70
N ASN A 149 14.96 3.32 -9.69
CA ASN A 149 15.96 4.26 -9.19
C ASN A 149 17.04 4.56 -10.23
N ASN A 150 17.48 3.56 -11.01
CA ASN A 150 18.55 3.74 -11.99
C ASN A 150 18.10 4.50 -13.25
N GLN A 151 16.80 4.52 -13.54
CA GLN A 151 16.30 4.99 -14.83
C GLN A 151 15.33 6.18 -14.74
N VAL A 152 14.80 6.47 -13.54
CA VAL A 152 13.93 7.61 -13.30
C VAL A 152 14.70 8.73 -12.58
N PRO A 153 14.76 9.94 -13.17
CA PRO A 153 15.38 11.10 -12.54
C PRO A 153 14.80 11.38 -11.16
N ALA A 154 15.64 11.77 -10.20
CA ALA A 154 15.26 11.93 -8.79
C ALA A 154 14.02 12.83 -8.59
N ASN A 155 13.92 13.93 -9.34
CA ASN A 155 12.79 14.87 -9.30
C ASN A 155 11.46 14.31 -9.87
N LYS A 156 11.50 13.19 -10.60
CA LYS A 156 10.32 12.52 -11.19
C LYS A 156 9.94 11.23 -10.46
N ARG A 157 10.81 10.71 -9.58
CA ARG A 157 10.61 9.45 -8.84
C ARG A 157 9.29 9.43 -8.09
N GLY A 158 9.01 10.44 -7.26
CA GLY A 158 7.76 10.51 -6.50
C GLY A 158 6.51 10.43 -7.37
N LYS A 159 6.50 11.11 -8.52
CA LYS A 159 5.37 11.09 -9.47
C LYS A 159 5.18 9.72 -10.13
N VAL A 160 6.27 9.06 -10.51
CA VAL A 160 6.22 7.73 -11.17
C VAL A 160 5.81 6.66 -10.17
N LEU A 161 6.42 6.64 -8.97
CA LEU A 161 6.09 5.67 -7.93
C LEU A 161 4.66 5.88 -7.41
N GLY A 162 4.27 7.13 -7.18
CA GLY A 162 2.91 7.47 -6.76
C GLY A 162 1.85 7.02 -7.77
N LYS A 163 2.06 7.29 -9.08
CA LYS A 163 1.16 6.80 -10.13
C LYS A 163 1.09 5.28 -10.20
N SER A 164 2.23 4.62 -10.08
CA SER A 164 2.30 3.16 -10.16
C SER A 164 1.64 2.50 -8.95
N ALA A 165 1.87 3.04 -7.75
CA ALA A 165 1.23 2.59 -6.53
C ALA A 165 -0.28 2.85 -6.54
N ALA A 166 -0.73 4.02 -7.01
CA ALA A 166 -2.14 4.34 -7.16
C ALA A 166 -2.84 3.35 -8.10
N PHE A 167 -2.24 3.10 -9.28
CA PHE A 167 -2.77 2.15 -10.23
C PHE A 167 -2.81 0.73 -9.65
N ALA A 168 -1.75 0.29 -8.98
CA ALA A 168 -1.71 -1.02 -8.33
C ALA A 168 -2.76 -1.16 -7.22
N ALA A 169 -3.00 -0.11 -6.44
CA ALA A 169 -3.99 -0.14 -5.37
C ALA A 169 -5.43 -0.31 -5.88
N VAL A 170 -5.73 0.15 -7.10
CA VAL A 170 -7.00 -0.18 -7.77
C VAL A 170 -7.13 -1.68 -7.97
N PHE A 171 -6.06 -2.38 -8.36
CA PHE A 171 -6.07 -3.84 -8.49
C PHE A 171 -6.10 -4.58 -7.15
N LEU A 172 -5.50 -4.00 -6.10
CA LEU A 172 -5.66 -4.48 -4.74
C LEU A 172 -7.14 -4.46 -4.32
N ALA A 173 -7.87 -3.40 -4.67
CA ALA A 173 -9.29 -3.24 -4.41
C ALA A 173 -10.17 -4.18 -5.26
N LEU A 174 -9.83 -4.29 -6.55
CA LEU A 174 -10.58 -5.08 -7.52
C LEU A 174 -10.34 -6.58 -7.39
N GLY A 175 -9.30 -7.02 -6.68
CA GLY A 175 -8.95 -8.43 -6.63
C GLY A 175 -10.07 -9.34 -6.10
N PRO A 176 -10.73 -9.05 -4.98
CA PRO A 176 -11.89 -9.83 -4.53
C PRO A 176 -13.03 -9.84 -5.56
N LEU A 177 -13.28 -8.72 -6.23
CA LEU A 177 -14.31 -8.61 -7.27
C LEU A 177 -13.97 -9.48 -8.49
N ILE A 178 -12.74 -9.39 -9.00
CA ILE A 178 -12.25 -10.16 -10.15
C ILE A 178 -12.20 -11.66 -9.82
N GLY A 179 -11.68 -12.00 -8.64
CA GLY A 179 -11.63 -13.38 -8.14
C GLY A 179 -13.03 -13.98 -7.99
N GLY A 180 -13.95 -13.26 -7.35
CA GLY A 180 -15.34 -13.66 -7.18
C GLY A 180 -16.09 -13.80 -8.52
N PHE A 181 -15.86 -12.88 -9.47
CA PHE A 181 -16.45 -12.97 -10.80
C PHE A 181 -15.98 -14.22 -11.55
N PHE A 182 -14.68 -14.47 -11.65
CA PHE A 182 -14.16 -15.63 -12.36
C PHE A 182 -14.57 -16.94 -11.69
N SER A 183 -14.52 -17.02 -10.36
CA SER A 183 -14.94 -18.20 -9.61
C SER A 183 -16.41 -18.56 -9.81
N ASN A 184 -17.31 -17.58 -9.83
CA ASN A 184 -18.76 -17.85 -9.88
C ASN A 184 -19.32 -17.96 -11.30
N VAL A 185 -18.75 -17.24 -12.27
CA VAL A 185 -19.35 -17.10 -13.61
C VAL A 185 -18.66 -17.97 -14.67
N ILE A 186 -17.35 -18.18 -14.57
CA ILE A 186 -16.56 -18.82 -15.63
C ILE A 186 -15.80 -20.04 -15.09
N SER A 187 -14.65 -19.81 -14.47
CA SER A 187 -13.83 -20.79 -13.73
C SER A 187 -12.73 -20.04 -13.01
N TRP A 188 -12.34 -20.50 -11.82
CA TRP A 188 -11.21 -19.96 -11.07
C TRP A 188 -9.89 -20.00 -11.87
N ARG A 189 -9.77 -20.90 -12.86
CA ARG A 189 -8.60 -20.99 -13.75
C ARG A 189 -8.32 -19.70 -14.52
N TYR A 190 -9.37 -18.93 -14.84
CA TYR A 190 -9.22 -17.68 -15.59
C TYR A 190 -8.49 -16.59 -14.80
N LEU A 191 -8.44 -16.69 -13.48
CA LEU A 191 -7.62 -15.81 -12.67
C LEU A 191 -6.13 -15.95 -13.06
N PHE A 192 -5.67 -17.18 -13.25
CA PHE A 192 -4.29 -17.46 -13.65
C PHE A 192 -4.04 -17.18 -15.13
N TRP A 193 -5.05 -17.35 -15.99
CA TRP A 193 -4.97 -16.92 -17.39
C TRP A 193 -4.88 -15.40 -17.54
N LEU A 194 -5.53 -14.62 -16.65
CA LEU A 194 -5.49 -13.16 -16.70
C LEU A 194 -4.06 -12.60 -16.55
N ASN A 195 -3.20 -13.29 -15.80
CA ASN A 195 -1.80 -12.90 -15.64
C ASN A 195 -1.02 -13.00 -16.97
N VAL A 196 -1.38 -13.92 -17.86
CA VAL A 196 -0.65 -14.20 -19.11
C VAL A 196 -0.50 -12.96 -20.01
N PRO A 197 -1.59 -12.28 -20.45
CA PRO A 197 -1.45 -11.08 -21.26
C PRO A 197 -0.72 -9.95 -20.51
N ILE A 198 -0.89 -9.85 -19.18
CA ILE A 198 -0.23 -8.82 -18.36
C ILE A 198 1.29 -9.05 -18.34
N CYS A 199 1.74 -10.29 -18.09
CA CYS A 199 3.15 -10.66 -18.12
C CYS A 199 3.77 -10.40 -19.49
N LEU A 200 3.09 -10.76 -20.59
CA LEU A 200 3.61 -10.54 -21.95
C LEU A 200 3.79 -9.05 -22.26
N VAL A 201 2.81 -8.22 -21.89
CA VAL A 201 2.88 -6.77 -22.04
C VAL A 201 3.99 -6.18 -21.17
N CYS A 202 4.08 -6.62 -19.91
CA CYS A 202 5.12 -6.19 -18.98
C CYS A 202 6.52 -6.55 -19.49
N PHE A 203 6.70 -7.79 -19.97
CA PHE A 203 7.95 -8.28 -20.54
C PHE A 203 8.38 -7.47 -21.78
N TYR A 204 7.44 -7.20 -22.69
CA TYR A 204 7.70 -6.37 -23.87
C TYR A 204 8.17 -4.96 -23.50
N PHE A 205 7.51 -4.31 -22.54
CA PHE A 205 7.92 -2.98 -22.09
C PHE A 205 9.21 -3.01 -21.28
N ALA A 206 9.45 -4.05 -20.49
CA ALA A 206 10.70 -4.23 -19.74
C ALA A 206 11.90 -4.36 -20.68
N ILE A 207 11.78 -5.14 -21.77
CA ILE A 207 12.85 -5.28 -22.75
C ILE A 207 13.09 -3.98 -23.52
N SER A 208 12.02 -3.30 -23.94
CA SER A 208 12.12 -2.10 -24.79
C SER A 208 12.51 -0.83 -24.04
N ALA A 209 12.14 -0.69 -22.76
CA ALA A 209 12.35 0.53 -22.00
C ALA A 209 13.55 0.48 -21.06
N CYS A 210 13.85 -0.70 -20.48
CA CYS A 210 14.95 -0.81 -19.54
C CYS A 210 16.30 -0.75 -20.26
N ASN A 211 17.19 0.12 -19.78
CA ASN A 211 18.58 0.13 -20.23
C ASN A 211 19.20 -1.25 -20.12
N LYS A 212 20.13 -1.56 -21.04
CA LYS A 212 21.00 -2.73 -20.88
C LYS A 212 21.80 -2.58 -19.58
N ASP A 213 22.02 -3.68 -18.88
CA ASP A 213 22.83 -3.68 -17.68
C ASP A 213 24.24 -3.17 -18.02
N SER A 214 24.66 -2.07 -17.39
CA SER A 214 25.80 -1.25 -17.81
C SER A 214 27.08 -1.47 -16.99
N HIS A 215 27.12 -2.49 -16.13
CA HIS A 215 28.30 -2.80 -15.32
C HIS A 215 28.90 -4.16 -15.70
N PRO A 216 30.24 -4.27 -15.80
CA PRO A 216 30.90 -5.57 -15.90
C PRO A 216 30.59 -6.36 -14.63
N VAL A 217 30.40 -7.67 -14.80
CA VAL A 217 30.16 -8.69 -13.79
C VAL A 217 31.33 -8.71 -12.79
N ASN A 218 31.39 -7.73 -11.88
CA ASN A 218 32.22 -7.86 -10.71
C ASN A 218 31.61 -9.00 -9.91
N HIS A 219 32.44 -10.00 -9.61
CA HIS A 219 32.04 -11.17 -8.86
C HIS A 219 31.58 -10.72 -7.46
N ALA A 220 30.31 -10.33 -7.32
CA ALA A 220 29.71 -10.15 -6.03
C ALA A 220 29.75 -11.53 -5.40
N PHE A 221 30.54 -11.66 -4.34
CA PHE A 221 30.71 -12.93 -3.67
C PHE A 221 29.37 -13.22 -3.01
N LEU A 222 28.57 -14.10 -3.62
CA LEU A 222 27.30 -14.49 -3.03
C LEU A 222 27.62 -15.22 -1.74
N ASP A 223 27.23 -14.65 -0.61
CA ASP A 223 27.32 -15.30 0.69
C ASP A 223 26.34 -16.47 0.75
N LYS A 224 26.76 -17.61 0.18
CA LYS A 224 25.96 -18.84 0.09
C LYS A 224 25.59 -19.37 1.47
N LEU A 225 26.48 -19.21 2.45
CA LEU A 225 26.25 -19.68 3.81
C LEU A 225 25.21 -18.79 4.50
N GLY A 226 25.39 -17.48 4.47
CA GLY A 226 24.42 -16.52 5.00
C GLY A 226 23.04 -16.71 4.37
N LEU A 227 23.01 -16.96 3.06
CA LEU A 227 21.79 -17.27 2.33
C LEU A 227 21.11 -18.55 2.82
N LEU A 228 21.84 -19.65 2.94
CA LEU A 228 21.27 -20.91 3.44
C LEU A 228 20.71 -20.74 4.85
N ILE A 229 21.47 -20.07 5.73
CA ILE A 229 21.02 -19.78 7.11
C ILE A 229 19.73 -18.94 7.08
N TYR A 230 19.66 -17.91 6.23
CA TYR A 230 18.47 -17.08 6.07
C TYR A 230 17.26 -17.88 5.57
N LEU A 231 17.45 -18.74 4.58
CA LEU A 231 16.38 -19.59 4.02
C LEU A 231 15.79 -20.51 5.09
N PHE A 232 16.62 -21.17 5.91
CA PHE A 232 16.15 -22.00 7.01
C PHE A 232 15.47 -21.16 8.11
N ALA A 233 16.01 -20.00 8.45
CA ALA A 233 15.43 -19.09 9.42
C ALA A 233 14.01 -18.66 9.00
N MET A 234 13.85 -18.17 7.78
CA MET A 234 12.57 -17.72 7.25
C MET A 234 11.57 -18.86 7.05
N THR A 235 12.01 -19.99 6.50
CA THR A 235 11.12 -21.14 6.27
C THR A 235 10.56 -21.67 7.59
N GLY A 236 11.40 -21.78 8.64
CA GLY A 236 10.94 -22.20 9.97
C GLY A 236 9.96 -21.19 10.60
N LEU A 237 10.24 -19.89 10.49
CA LEU A 237 9.34 -18.86 11.02
C LEU A 237 7.97 -18.90 10.33
N ILE A 238 7.97 -18.98 9.00
CA ILE A 238 6.74 -18.99 8.22
C ILE A 238 5.96 -20.27 8.49
N PHE A 239 6.63 -21.43 8.56
CA PHE A 239 5.97 -22.70 8.92
C PHE A 239 5.33 -22.63 10.32
N PHE A 240 6.04 -22.12 11.32
CA PHE A 240 5.50 -21.90 12.67
C PHE A 240 4.21 -21.04 12.64
N LEU A 241 4.24 -19.90 11.93
CA LEU A 241 3.10 -18.98 11.87
C LEU A 241 1.92 -19.57 11.10
N MET A 242 2.18 -20.30 10.01
CA MET A 242 1.15 -20.81 9.11
C MET A 242 0.51 -22.10 9.59
N GLU A 243 1.29 -23.04 10.13
CA GLU A 243 0.77 -24.34 10.60
C GLU A 243 0.41 -24.33 12.09
N GLY A 244 0.85 -23.31 12.86
CA GLY A 244 0.51 -23.15 14.28
C GLY A 244 -0.99 -23.20 14.58
N PRO A 245 -1.86 -22.50 13.84
CA PRO A 245 -3.32 -22.58 14.02
C PRO A 245 -3.91 -23.97 13.78
N THR A 246 -3.34 -24.75 12.85
CA THR A 246 -3.86 -26.06 12.44
C THR A 246 -3.33 -27.19 13.32
N LEU A 247 -2.02 -27.20 13.57
CA LEU A 247 -1.33 -28.26 14.32
C LEU A 247 -1.33 -28.01 15.84
N GLY A 248 -1.63 -26.78 16.26
CA GLY A 248 -1.59 -26.32 17.63
C GLY A 248 -0.23 -25.72 18.02
N TRP A 249 -0.27 -24.60 18.74
CA TRP A 249 0.93 -23.85 19.14
C TRP A 249 1.88 -24.61 20.08
N THR A 250 1.38 -25.64 20.78
CA THR A 250 2.15 -26.49 21.69
C THR A 250 2.70 -27.76 21.02
N ASN A 251 2.39 -27.97 19.74
CA ASN A 251 2.86 -29.14 19.01
C ASN A 251 4.41 -29.15 18.95
N PRO A 252 5.08 -30.26 19.26
CA PRO A 252 6.54 -30.33 19.22
C PRO A 252 7.14 -29.90 17.87
N ALA A 253 6.50 -30.22 16.74
CA ALA A 253 6.97 -29.81 15.41
C ALA A 253 6.93 -28.29 15.23
N ILE A 254 5.88 -27.63 15.72
CA ILE A 254 5.71 -26.18 15.68
C ILE A 254 6.74 -25.49 16.58
N LEU A 255 6.94 -26.00 17.80
CA LEU A 255 7.95 -25.47 18.73
C LEU A 255 9.38 -25.66 18.21
N ILE A 256 9.71 -26.84 17.66
CA ILE A 256 11.01 -27.10 17.02
C ILE A 256 11.23 -26.13 15.85
N SER A 257 10.20 -25.88 15.05
CA SER A 257 10.27 -24.94 13.93
C SER A 257 10.56 -23.51 14.40
N LEU A 258 9.89 -23.03 15.46
CA LEU A 258 10.16 -21.72 16.05
C LEU A 258 11.57 -21.63 16.64
N ILE A 259 11.97 -22.61 17.45
CA ILE A 259 13.28 -22.61 18.13
C ILE A 259 14.40 -22.67 17.10
N SER A 260 14.28 -23.55 16.10
CA SER A 260 15.26 -23.64 15.01
C SER A 260 15.32 -22.34 14.20
N SER A 261 14.18 -21.72 13.89
CA SER A 261 14.12 -20.43 13.21
C SER A 261 14.86 -19.34 14.00
N LEU A 262 14.57 -19.19 15.30
CA LEU A 262 15.24 -18.22 16.18
C LEU A 262 16.76 -18.46 16.26
N LEU A 263 17.17 -19.74 16.31
CA LEU A 263 18.58 -20.12 16.27
C LEU A 263 19.22 -19.71 14.94
N PHE A 264 18.61 -20.04 13.80
CA PHE A 264 19.13 -19.66 12.48
C PHE A 264 19.14 -18.15 12.27
N PHE A 265 18.15 -17.39 12.77
CA PHE A 265 18.20 -15.92 12.76
C PHE A 265 19.37 -15.37 13.57
N THR A 266 19.63 -15.95 14.74
CA THR A 266 20.76 -15.55 15.58
C THR A 266 22.09 -15.83 14.88
N LEU A 267 22.22 -17.03 14.28
CA LEU A 267 23.37 -17.41 13.48
C LEU A 267 23.54 -16.50 12.25
N PHE A 268 22.45 -16.14 11.59
CA PHE A 268 22.44 -15.24 10.44
C PHE A 268 22.99 -13.88 10.82
N VAL A 269 22.46 -13.27 11.89
CA VAL A 269 22.92 -11.96 12.38
C VAL A 269 24.39 -12.01 12.80
N TYR A 270 24.82 -13.08 13.45
CA TYR A 270 26.22 -13.26 13.85
C TYR A 270 27.16 -13.40 12.64
N HIS A 271 26.77 -14.20 11.66
CA HIS A 271 27.52 -14.43 10.42
C HIS A 271 27.63 -13.13 9.61
N GLU A 272 26.51 -12.47 9.35
CA GLU A 272 26.42 -11.22 8.60
C GLU A 272 27.25 -10.08 9.21
N LYS A 273 27.32 -9.99 10.54
CA LYS A 273 28.19 -9.00 11.22
C LYS A 273 29.68 -9.21 10.96
N ARG A 274 30.09 -10.40 10.53
CA ARG A 274 31.50 -10.78 10.29
C ARG A 274 31.83 -10.93 8.81
N GLN A 275 30.82 -10.99 7.94
CA GLN A 275 31.03 -11.09 6.51
C GLN A 275 31.54 -9.78 5.92
N ARG A 276 32.45 -9.89 4.95
CA ARG A 276 32.98 -8.73 4.21
C ARG A 276 31.97 -8.14 3.24
N GLN A 277 31.14 -9.01 2.65
CA GLN A 277 30.05 -8.65 1.75
C GLN A 277 28.75 -9.29 2.27
N PRO A 278 28.21 -8.79 3.40
CA PRO A 278 27.00 -9.34 4.03
C PRO A 278 25.80 -9.17 3.11
N LEU A 279 24.80 -10.07 3.17
CA LEU A 279 23.52 -9.94 2.46
C LEU A 279 22.67 -8.76 2.95
N ILE A 280 22.78 -8.38 4.21
CA ILE A 280 22.14 -7.21 4.82
C ILE A 280 23.17 -6.44 5.63
N GLU A 281 23.34 -5.16 5.32
CA GLU A 281 24.22 -4.27 6.09
C GLU A 281 23.61 -3.97 7.47
N MET A 282 23.98 -4.77 8.48
CA MET A 282 23.45 -4.67 9.84
C MET A 282 23.68 -3.31 10.51
N ALA A 283 24.63 -2.51 10.00
CA ALA A 283 24.87 -1.15 10.46
C ALA A 283 23.70 -0.18 10.18
N LEU A 284 22.89 -0.44 9.14
CA LEU A 284 21.73 0.38 8.79
C LEU A 284 20.68 0.39 9.91
N PHE A 285 20.52 -0.73 10.64
CA PHE A 285 19.59 -0.82 11.77
C PHE A 285 20.02 0.04 12.98
N LYS A 286 21.26 0.55 13.01
CA LYS A 286 21.65 1.56 14.02
C LYS A 286 21.07 2.93 13.72
N ASN A 287 20.70 3.22 12.47
CA ASN A 287 19.98 4.43 12.10
C ASN A 287 18.52 4.29 12.54
N LYS A 288 18.12 5.12 13.52
CA LYS A 288 16.77 5.10 14.10
C LYS A 288 15.68 5.40 13.06
N GLU A 289 15.94 6.28 12.09
CA GLU A 289 14.98 6.62 11.04
C GLU A 289 14.78 5.45 10.06
N PHE A 290 15.86 4.74 9.72
CA PHE A 290 15.79 3.53 8.91
C PHE A 290 15.02 2.42 9.62
N PHE A 291 15.36 2.13 10.89
CA PHE A 291 14.67 1.11 11.67
C PHE A 291 13.18 1.42 11.85
N ALA A 292 12.85 2.68 12.16
CA ALA A 292 11.46 3.12 12.25
C ALA A 292 10.72 2.95 10.92
N SER A 293 11.35 3.27 9.79
CA SER A 293 10.77 3.08 8.46
C SER A 293 10.47 1.61 8.16
N VAL A 294 11.36 0.69 8.53
CA VAL A 294 11.14 -0.76 8.41
C VAL A 294 9.97 -1.23 9.28
N LEU A 295 9.87 -0.75 10.53
CA LEU A 295 8.75 -1.08 11.41
C LEU A 295 7.41 -0.53 10.90
N ILE A 296 7.40 0.69 10.36
CA ILE A 296 6.21 1.28 9.73
C ILE A 296 5.78 0.45 8.52
N LEU A 297 6.74 0.04 7.67
CA LEU A 297 6.45 -0.80 6.51
C LEU A 297 5.88 -2.16 6.94
N PHE A 298 6.45 -2.79 7.97
CA PHE A 298 5.94 -4.02 8.55
C PHE A 298 4.50 -3.85 9.06
N GLY A 299 4.24 -2.78 9.82
CA GLY A 299 2.90 -2.44 10.30
C GLY A 299 1.90 -2.20 9.15
N ASN A 300 2.33 -1.55 8.08
CA ASN A 300 1.50 -1.32 6.90
C ASN A 300 1.10 -2.63 6.21
N TYR A 301 2.04 -3.55 5.99
CA TYR A 301 1.72 -4.89 5.46
C TYR A 301 0.80 -5.68 6.40
N ALA A 302 1.00 -5.56 7.72
CA ALA A 302 0.09 -6.17 8.70
C ALA A 302 -1.32 -5.55 8.65
N CYS A 303 -1.46 -4.25 8.36
CA CYS A 303 -2.77 -3.62 8.15
C CYS A 303 -3.41 -4.08 6.83
N ILE A 304 -2.65 -4.28 5.75
CA ILE A 304 -3.22 -4.73 4.47
C ILE A 304 -3.93 -6.09 4.61
N THR A 305 -3.46 -6.98 5.49
CA THR A 305 -4.14 -8.28 5.72
C THR A 305 -5.54 -8.13 6.33
N THR A 306 -5.87 -6.99 6.97
CA THR A 306 -7.22 -6.72 7.49
C THR A 306 -8.28 -6.66 6.38
N MET A 307 -7.89 -6.30 5.16
CA MET A 307 -8.80 -6.32 3.99
C MET A 307 -9.34 -7.73 3.72
N ALA A 308 -8.51 -8.76 3.90
CA ALA A 308 -8.94 -10.15 3.74
C ALA A 308 -9.94 -10.55 4.84
N PHE A 309 -9.73 -10.08 6.08
CA PHE A 309 -10.68 -10.30 7.17
C PHE A 309 -12.00 -9.58 6.94
N TRP A 310 -11.99 -8.36 6.39
CA TRP A 310 -13.21 -7.67 6.01
C TRP A 310 -13.98 -8.42 4.94
N ALA A 311 -13.31 -8.95 3.92
CA ALA A 311 -13.96 -9.79 2.91
C ALA A 311 -14.65 -11.00 3.55
N LEU A 312 -13.94 -11.73 4.41
CA LEU A 312 -14.49 -12.89 5.12
C LEU A 312 -15.66 -12.52 6.03
N TRP A 313 -15.57 -11.40 6.75
CA TRP A 313 -16.64 -10.94 7.62
C TRP A 313 -17.89 -10.54 6.83
N ILE A 314 -17.73 -9.82 5.71
CA ILE A 314 -18.85 -9.45 4.82
C ILE A 314 -19.51 -10.70 4.24
N GLU A 315 -18.76 -11.73 3.84
CA GLU A 315 -19.33 -12.97 3.33
C GLU A 315 -19.98 -13.83 4.41
N GLN A 316 -19.25 -14.12 5.49
CA GLN A 316 -19.67 -15.11 6.49
C GLN A 316 -20.63 -14.55 7.54
N VAL A 317 -20.50 -13.26 7.89
CA VAL A 317 -21.32 -12.62 8.94
C VAL A 317 -22.44 -11.78 8.33
N LEU A 318 -22.15 -10.97 7.31
CA LEU A 318 -23.21 -10.19 6.64
C LEU A 318 -23.97 -11.00 5.58
N GLY A 319 -23.47 -12.18 5.20
CA GLY A 319 -24.14 -13.08 4.26
C GLY A 319 -24.08 -12.61 2.80
N TYR A 320 -23.12 -11.74 2.46
CA TYR A 320 -23.00 -11.20 1.10
C TYR A 320 -22.39 -12.24 0.16
N SER A 321 -22.79 -12.19 -1.11
CA SER A 321 -22.10 -12.97 -2.15
C SER A 321 -20.69 -12.42 -2.39
N PRO A 322 -19.72 -13.24 -2.86
CA PRO A 322 -18.36 -12.77 -3.16
C PRO A 322 -18.31 -11.55 -4.10
N LEU A 323 -19.26 -11.45 -5.04
CA LEU A 323 -19.39 -10.30 -5.92
C LEU A 323 -19.77 -9.02 -5.14
N MET A 324 -20.76 -9.12 -4.25
CA MET A 324 -21.18 -7.99 -3.41
C MET A 324 -20.11 -7.59 -2.40
N THR A 325 -19.36 -8.57 -1.88
CA THR A 325 -18.17 -8.31 -1.06
C THR A 325 -17.12 -7.52 -1.83
N GLY A 326 -16.82 -7.93 -3.07
CA GLY A 326 -15.92 -7.18 -3.95
C GLY A 326 -16.39 -5.74 -4.19
N VAL A 327 -17.68 -5.53 -4.43
CA VAL A 327 -18.27 -4.18 -4.60
C VAL A 327 -18.16 -3.37 -3.30
N ALA A 328 -18.46 -3.97 -2.15
CA ALA A 328 -18.42 -3.30 -0.85
C ALA A 328 -17.01 -2.85 -0.44
N LEU A 329 -15.97 -3.53 -0.94
CA LEU A 329 -14.57 -3.19 -0.68
C LEU A 329 -14.00 -2.14 -1.65
N LEU A 330 -14.69 -1.80 -2.75
CA LEU A 330 -14.20 -0.78 -3.69
C LEU A 330 -13.93 0.58 -3.03
N PRO A 331 -14.82 1.14 -2.19
CA PRO A 331 -14.57 2.44 -1.55
C PRO A 331 -13.34 2.44 -0.64
N ALA A 332 -12.94 1.28 -0.10
CA ALA A 332 -11.75 1.14 0.73
C ALA A 332 -10.46 1.15 -0.09
N GLY A 333 -10.53 0.74 -1.37
CA GLY A 333 -9.38 0.64 -2.26
C GLY A 333 -9.23 1.77 -3.28
N VAL A 334 -10.32 2.44 -3.66
CA VAL A 334 -10.35 3.55 -4.64
C VAL A 334 -9.59 4.82 -4.19
N PRO A 335 -9.53 5.20 -2.90
CA PRO A 335 -8.81 6.41 -2.47
C PRO A 335 -7.28 6.30 -2.53
N PHE A 336 -6.71 5.09 -2.62
CA PHE A 336 -5.25 4.91 -2.61
C PHE A 336 -4.60 5.61 -3.81
N GLY A 337 -3.87 6.69 -3.52
CA GLY A 337 -3.03 7.39 -4.49
C GLY A 337 -3.68 8.52 -5.28
N ILE A 338 -4.91 8.94 -4.93
CA ILE A 338 -5.55 10.14 -5.50
C ILE A 338 -5.16 11.40 -4.71
N ILE A 339 -5.08 11.28 -3.37
CA ILE A 339 -4.83 12.37 -2.42
C ILE A 339 -3.75 11.93 -1.43
N ILE A 340 -2.89 12.86 -1.02
CA ILE A 340 -1.93 12.65 0.06
C ILE A 340 -2.63 13.00 1.38
N ASP A 341 -2.94 11.99 2.18
CA ASP A 341 -3.49 12.17 3.54
C ASP A 341 -2.39 12.01 4.61
N GLY A 342 -2.32 12.97 5.52
CA GLY A 342 -1.39 13.03 6.64
C GLY A 342 -1.96 12.66 8.01
N SER A 343 -3.26 12.31 8.13
CA SER A 343 -3.95 12.14 9.43
C SER A 343 -3.40 11.06 10.36
N HIS A 344 -2.55 10.17 9.86
CA HIS A 344 -1.85 9.14 10.64
C HIS A 344 -0.31 9.25 10.57
N THR A 345 0.20 10.44 10.24
CA THR A 345 1.64 10.69 10.13
C THR A 345 2.14 11.59 11.27
N GLY A 346 3.41 11.44 11.63
CA GLY A 346 4.05 12.34 12.60
C GLY A 346 4.32 13.72 12.00
N PHE A 347 4.51 14.73 12.86
CA PHE A 347 4.79 16.11 12.46
C PHE A 347 5.86 16.22 11.38
N LYS A 348 7.06 15.66 11.62
CA LYS A 348 8.19 15.70 10.66
C LYS A 348 7.80 15.10 9.30
N THR A 349 7.22 13.89 9.30
CA THR A 349 6.79 13.21 8.07
C THR A 349 5.78 14.01 7.28
N SER A 350 4.76 14.57 7.96
CA SER A 350 3.75 15.39 7.29
C SER A 350 4.34 16.68 6.71
N MET A 351 5.27 17.34 7.42
CA MET A 351 5.94 18.55 6.94
C MET A 351 6.86 18.27 5.76
N ASP A 352 7.62 17.17 5.80
CA ASP A 352 8.44 16.74 4.67
C ASP A 352 7.55 16.45 3.44
N ALA A 353 6.41 15.79 3.63
CA ALA A 353 5.46 15.53 2.55
C ALA A 353 4.82 16.83 2.01
N LEU A 354 4.46 17.76 2.89
CA LEU A 354 3.91 19.09 2.55
C LEU A 354 4.92 19.94 1.76
N ASN A 355 6.20 19.86 2.10
CA ASN A 355 7.27 20.57 1.40
C ASN A 355 7.56 20.00 0.00
N LEU A 356 7.20 18.73 -0.24
CA LEU A 356 7.47 18.02 -1.49
C LEU A 356 6.24 17.96 -2.41
N THR A 357 5.03 18.11 -1.88
CA THR A 357 3.81 17.94 -2.67
C THR A 357 3.59 19.10 -3.62
N THR A 358 3.11 18.78 -4.81
CA THR A 358 2.64 19.74 -5.82
C THR A 358 1.12 19.69 -6.00
N LYS A 359 0.44 18.87 -5.19
CA LYS A 359 -1.00 18.68 -5.17
C LYS A 359 -1.56 19.02 -3.79
N PRO A 360 -2.88 19.30 -3.69
CA PRO A 360 -3.55 19.48 -2.42
C PRO A 360 -3.24 18.34 -1.44
N PHE A 361 -2.74 18.72 -0.27
CA PHE A 361 -2.52 17.83 0.86
C PHE A 361 -3.76 17.80 1.74
N VAL A 362 -4.04 16.67 2.37
CA VAL A 362 -5.22 16.52 3.23
C VAL A 362 -4.82 15.99 4.60
N PHE A 363 -5.49 16.45 5.63
CA PHE A 363 -5.67 15.69 6.86
C PHE A 363 -7.14 15.31 6.90
N SER A 364 -7.49 14.06 6.60
CA SER A 364 -8.91 13.70 6.45
C SER A 364 -9.70 13.74 7.75
N HIS A 365 -9.01 13.61 8.89
CA HIS A 365 -9.62 13.54 10.22
C HIS A 365 -8.59 13.84 11.31
N SER A 366 -8.47 15.11 11.70
CA SER A 366 -7.59 15.58 12.79
C SER A 366 -8.25 16.70 13.60
N GLY A 367 -7.75 16.96 14.80
CA GLY A 367 -8.06 18.16 15.58
C GLY A 367 -6.95 19.22 15.50
N VAL A 368 -7.13 20.35 16.20
CA VAL A 368 -6.18 21.45 16.27
C VAL A 368 -5.35 21.31 17.55
N TYR A 369 -4.03 21.30 17.42
CA TYR A 369 -3.12 21.04 18.55
C TYR A 369 -3.20 22.13 19.63
N CYS A 370 -3.38 23.39 19.23
CA CYS A 370 -3.49 24.51 20.16
C CYS A 370 -4.75 24.44 21.03
N LEU A 371 -5.86 23.91 20.51
CA LEU A 371 -7.10 23.72 21.25
C LEU A 371 -7.08 22.46 22.12
N ALA A 372 -6.49 21.38 21.59
CA ALA A 372 -6.37 20.10 22.26
C ALA A 372 -5.00 19.47 21.99
N PRO A 373 -4.05 19.52 22.95
CA PRO A 373 -2.73 18.95 22.77
C PRO A 373 -2.78 17.42 22.64
N HIS A 374 -2.65 16.92 21.41
CA HIS A 374 -2.61 15.49 21.11
C HIS A 374 -1.69 15.24 19.90
N VAL A 375 -0.98 14.11 19.89
CA VAL A 375 0.02 13.81 18.84
C VAL A 375 -0.56 13.70 17.42
N ARG A 376 -1.88 13.42 17.31
CA ARG A 376 -2.62 13.39 16.03
C ARG A 376 -3.20 14.74 15.60
N ASN A 377 -3.16 15.74 16.47
CA ASN A 377 -3.71 17.05 16.17
C ASN A 377 -2.68 17.90 15.43
N VAL A 378 -3.16 18.61 14.41
CA VAL A 378 -2.33 19.41 13.52
C VAL A 378 -1.98 20.74 14.17
N ARG A 379 -0.72 21.14 13.99
CA ARG A 379 -0.19 22.42 14.45
C ARG A 379 -0.41 23.51 13.42
N ASP A 380 -0.39 24.77 13.85
CA ASP A 380 -0.61 25.95 12.99
C ASP A 380 0.26 25.96 11.73
N GLU A 381 1.51 25.54 11.84
CA GLU A 381 2.44 25.44 10.70
C GLU A 381 1.97 24.39 9.68
N GLN A 382 1.49 23.23 10.14
CA GLN A 382 0.88 22.22 9.26
C GLN A 382 -0.40 22.76 8.64
N ILE A 383 -1.24 23.44 9.41
CA ILE A 383 -2.50 24.02 8.92
C ILE A 383 -2.24 25.02 7.77
N LYS A 384 -1.31 25.94 7.98
CA LYS A 384 -0.90 26.93 6.97
C LYS A 384 -0.29 26.27 5.74
N SER A 385 0.55 25.25 5.93
CA SER A 385 1.18 24.51 4.84
C SER A 385 0.15 23.73 4.01
N VAL A 386 -0.84 23.11 4.64
CA VAL A 386 -1.96 22.45 3.95
C VAL A 386 -2.72 23.47 3.09
N ALA A 387 -3.05 24.63 3.65
CA ALA A 387 -3.73 25.68 2.92
C ALA A 387 -2.91 26.18 1.71
N ALA A 388 -1.59 26.32 1.87
CA ALA A 388 -0.67 26.71 0.79
C ALA A 388 -0.67 25.71 -0.39
N THR A 389 -0.99 24.44 -0.14
CA THR A 389 -1.16 23.43 -1.21
C THR A 389 -2.54 23.46 -1.88
N GLY A 390 -3.47 24.29 -1.40
CA GLY A 390 -4.89 24.25 -1.79
C GLY A 390 -5.70 23.14 -1.08
N GLY A 391 -5.08 22.49 -0.09
CA GLY A 391 -5.55 21.33 0.67
C GLY A 391 -6.70 21.59 1.62
N VAL A 392 -7.13 20.55 2.34
CA VAL A 392 -8.22 20.65 3.34
C VAL A 392 -7.91 19.86 4.60
N ILE A 393 -8.51 20.27 5.71
CA ILE A 393 -8.40 19.61 7.01
C ILE A 393 -9.80 19.22 7.45
N GLY A 394 -10.06 17.92 7.49
CA GLY A 394 -11.23 17.32 8.07
C GLY A 394 -11.16 17.36 9.59
N VAL A 395 -12.08 18.09 10.23
CA VAL A 395 -12.16 18.15 11.68
C VAL A 395 -12.74 16.84 12.20
N ASN A 396 -12.00 16.19 13.11
CA ASN A 396 -12.38 14.91 13.71
C ASN A 396 -13.37 15.09 14.86
N GLY A 397 -14.37 14.20 14.95
CA GLY A 397 -15.38 14.17 16.00
C GLY A 397 -14.94 13.45 17.28
N LEU A 398 -13.77 12.83 17.31
CA LEU A 398 -13.29 12.03 18.43
C LEU A 398 -12.94 12.91 19.64
N GLY A 399 -13.55 12.62 20.79
CA GLY A 399 -13.49 13.48 21.97
C GLY A 399 -12.07 13.80 22.46
N ILE A 400 -11.17 12.80 22.43
CA ILE A 400 -9.76 13.01 22.81
C ILE A 400 -9.02 13.99 21.88
N LEU A 401 -9.43 14.09 20.61
CA LEU A 401 -8.84 15.02 19.64
C LEU A 401 -9.50 16.40 19.73
N LEU A 402 -10.71 16.49 20.26
CA LEU A 402 -11.40 17.74 20.56
C LEU A 402 -11.00 18.34 21.91
N GLY A 403 -10.28 17.57 22.75
CA GLY A 403 -9.99 17.96 24.13
C GLY A 403 -11.23 17.89 25.03
N ASP A 404 -12.26 17.17 24.61
CA ASP A 404 -13.50 16.96 25.33
C ASP A 404 -13.99 15.52 25.16
N VAL A 405 -13.92 14.75 26.24
CA VAL A 405 -14.27 13.32 26.27
C VAL A 405 -15.72 13.02 25.90
N ASN A 406 -16.60 14.02 25.94
CA ASN A 406 -17.99 13.87 25.53
C ASN A 406 -18.23 14.17 24.05
N ALA A 407 -17.18 14.59 23.32
CA ALA A 407 -17.26 14.96 21.91
C ALA A 407 -18.37 16.00 21.63
N SER A 408 -18.43 17.08 22.44
CA SER A 408 -19.49 18.08 22.28
C SER A 408 -19.38 18.82 20.94
N ILE A 409 -20.55 19.13 20.38
CA ILE A 409 -20.69 19.91 19.14
C ILE A 409 -20.00 21.27 19.26
N GLY A 410 -20.10 21.93 20.41
CA GLY A 410 -19.44 23.22 20.66
C GLY A 410 -17.93 23.14 20.45
N LYS A 411 -17.28 22.11 21.01
CA LYS A 411 -15.83 21.89 20.83
C LYS A 411 -15.47 21.49 19.41
N TYR A 412 -16.32 20.70 18.76
CA TYR A 412 -16.15 20.38 17.35
C TYR A 412 -16.17 21.63 16.47
N VAL A 413 -17.14 22.53 16.68
CA VAL A 413 -17.26 23.79 15.94
C VAL A 413 -16.12 24.76 16.30
N ASP A 414 -15.60 24.75 17.53
CA ASP A 414 -14.41 25.55 17.89
C ASP A 414 -13.19 25.19 17.04
N HIS A 415 -13.00 23.90 16.72
CA HIS A 415 -11.93 23.44 15.83
C HIS A 415 -12.13 23.91 14.40
N ILE A 416 -13.37 23.86 13.87
CA ILE A 416 -13.72 24.42 12.55
C ILE A 416 -13.40 25.91 12.52
N ASP A 417 -13.85 26.65 13.53
CA ASP A 417 -13.64 28.09 13.68
C ASP A 417 -12.17 28.47 13.68
N TYR A 418 -11.35 27.72 14.42
CA TYR A 418 -9.94 28.01 14.52
C TYR A 418 -9.25 27.88 13.17
N ILE A 419 -9.52 26.80 12.43
CA ILE A 419 -8.92 26.59 11.11
C ILE A 419 -9.44 27.63 10.13
N THR A 420 -10.75 27.90 10.12
CA THR A 420 -11.34 28.94 9.27
C THR A 420 -10.71 30.31 9.52
N LYS A 421 -10.52 30.72 10.78
CA LYS A 421 -9.87 31.99 11.12
C LYS A 421 -8.40 32.04 10.71
N LEU A 422 -7.72 30.89 10.72
CA LEU A 422 -6.29 30.81 10.41
C LEU A 422 -6.00 30.80 8.90
N VAL A 423 -6.83 30.11 8.10
CA VAL A 423 -6.56 29.87 6.67
C VAL A 423 -7.77 30.02 5.74
N GLY A 424 -8.99 30.15 6.27
CA GLY A 424 -10.23 30.30 5.51
C GLY A 424 -11.07 29.01 5.43
N ALA A 425 -12.39 29.16 5.30
CA ALA A 425 -13.36 28.06 5.31
C ALA A 425 -13.17 27.06 4.17
N GLN A 426 -12.59 27.48 3.04
CA GLN A 426 -12.31 26.63 1.87
C GLN A 426 -11.27 25.52 2.12
N HIS A 427 -10.58 25.58 3.26
CA HIS A 427 -9.58 24.60 3.70
C HIS A 427 -10.07 23.73 4.87
N VAL A 428 -11.36 23.82 5.21
CA VAL A 428 -11.98 23.02 6.28
C VAL A 428 -12.94 22.00 5.70
N ALA A 429 -12.98 20.81 6.28
CA ALA A 429 -13.94 19.78 5.94
C ALA A 429 -14.46 19.09 7.22
N ILE A 430 -15.52 18.30 7.07
CA ILE A 430 -15.93 17.32 8.07
C ILE A 430 -15.09 16.04 7.89
N GLY A 431 -14.50 15.57 8.99
CA GLY A 431 -13.65 14.38 9.04
C GLY A 431 -14.02 13.45 10.19
N LEU A 432 -15.30 13.10 10.33
CA LEU A 432 -15.79 12.30 11.46
C LEU A 432 -15.25 10.87 11.41
N ASP A 433 -14.61 10.44 12.51
CA ASP A 433 -14.51 9.02 12.85
C ASP A 433 -15.85 8.58 13.44
N ASN A 434 -16.37 7.43 13.03
CA ASN A 434 -17.65 6.91 13.53
C ASN A 434 -17.49 5.55 14.20
N LEU A 435 -18.00 5.43 15.42
CA LEU A 435 -18.05 4.18 16.18
C LEU A 435 -19.38 4.08 16.93
N TYR A 436 -20.38 3.46 16.28
CA TYR A 436 -21.73 3.30 16.83
C TYR A 436 -21.77 2.58 18.19
N PHE A 437 -20.82 1.67 18.41
CA PHE A 437 -20.76 0.80 19.59
C PHE A 437 -19.59 1.15 20.52
N ALA A 438 -19.26 2.44 20.66
CA ALA A 438 -18.07 2.89 21.39
C ALA A 438 -17.96 2.38 22.84
N ASN A 439 -19.09 2.28 23.56
CA ASN A 439 -19.09 1.76 24.93
C ASN A 439 -18.77 0.25 24.96
N GLN A 440 -19.40 -0.53 24.07
CA GLN A 440 -19.19 -1.98 23.97
C GLN A 440 -17.78 -2.30 23.48
N PHE A 441 -17.25 -1.50 22.55
CA PHE A 441 -15.87 -1.62 22.10
C PHE A 441 -14.88 -1.34 23.24
N SER A 442 -15.11 -0.28 24.01
CA SER A 442 -14.28 0.04 25.18
C SER A 442 -14.34 -1.07 26.25
N GLU A 443 -15.52 -1.64 26.47
CA GLU A 443 -15.70 -2.77 27.40
C GLU A 443 -14.97 -4.02 26.91
N PHE A 444 -15.12 -4.36 25.64
CA PHE A 444 -14.40 -5.47 25.01
C PHE A 444 -12.87 -5.30 25.15
N MET A 445 -12.34 -4.13 24.81
CA MET A 445 -10.91 -3.84 24.92
C MET A 445 -10.40 -3.95 26.36
N SER A 446 -11.20 -3.49 27.33
CA SER A 446 -10.90 -3.60 28.75
C SER A 446 -10.89 -5.07 29.23
N GLN A 447 -11.84 -5.89 28.76
CA GLN A 447 -11.89 -7.32 29.07
C GLN A 447 -10.67 -8.07 28.50
N GLN A 448 -10.16 -7.65 27.34
CA GLN A 448 -8.96 -8.22 26.73
C GLN A 448 -7.64 -7.76 27.37
N GLY A 449 -7.68 -6.88 28.38
CA GLY A 449 -6.48 -6.35 29.04
C GLY A 449 -5.60 -5.50 28.12
N ILE A 450 -6.15 -4.97 27.03
CA ILE A 450 -5.38 -4.20 26.04
C ILE A 450 -5.07 -2.82 26.63
N THR A 451 -3.78 -2.51 26.75
CA THR A 451 -3.29 -1.22 27.22
C THR A 451 -2.96 -0.31 26.03
N HIS A 452 -3.40 0.94 26.09
CA HIS A 452 -3.14 1.91 25.03
C HIS A 452 -1.73 2.52 25.17
N PRO A 453 -1.07 2.90 24.06
CA PRO A 453 0.16 3.68 24.12
C PRO A 453 -0.06 4.95 24.95
N GLN A 454 0.99 5.43 25.63
CA GLN A 454 0.88 6.56 26.56
C GLN A 454 0.24 7.82 25.94
N ALA A 455 0.39 8.02 24.63
CA ALA A 455 -0.24 9.11 23.87
C ALA A 455 -1.78 9.03 23.84
N TYR A 456 -2.36 7.83 23.89
CA TYR A 456 -3.80 7.57 23.98
C TYR A 456 -4.25 7.28 25.42
N ALA A 457 -3.32 6.91 26.30
CA ALA A 457 -3.55 6.68 27.73
C ALA A 457 -3.78 7.99 28.52
N SER A 458 -4.45 8.97 27.91
CA SER A 458 -4.92 10.16 28.62
C SER A 458 -5.68 9.75 29.89
N LYS A 459 -5.73 10.65 30.89
CA LYS A 459 -6.39 10.47 32.20
C LYS A 459 -7.92 10.31 32.12
N VAL A 460 -8.40 9.56 31.14
CA VAL A 460 -9.78 9.38 30.73
C VAL A 460 -10.08 7.90 30.87
N ASN A 461 -11.20 7.58 31.51
CA ASN A 461 -11.64 6.21 31.70
C ASN A 461 -11.77 5.50 30.33
N ASN A 462 -11.30 4.25 30.20
CA ASN A 462 -11.30 3.51 28.93
C ASN A 462 -12.67 3.54 28.24
N ALA A 463 -13.77 3.58 29.02
CA ALA A 463 -15.15 3.64 28.55
C ALA A 463 -15.49 4.81 27.62
N THR A 464 -14.79 5.95 27.71
CA THR A 464 -15.14 7.16 26.96
C THR A 464 -14.09 7.57 25.94
N LEU A 465 -12.98 6.83 25.84
CA LEU A 465 -11.85 7.16 24.98
C LEU A 465 -12.25 7.27 23.49
N TRP A 466 -13.20 6.41 23.09
CA TRP A 466 -13.64 6.25 21.70
C TRP A 466 -14.94 6.96 21.36
N ARG A 467 -15.45 7.83 22.26
CA ARG A 467 -16.64 8.63 21.97
C ARG A 467 -16.33 9.63 20.87
N CYS A 468 -17.15 9.57 19.83
CA CYS A 468 -17.07 10.45 18.66
C CYS A 468 -18.43 11.10 18.43
N LEU A 469 -18.40 12.31 17.90
CA LEU A 469 -19.58 12.98 17.37
C LEU A 469 -20.18 12.11 16.25
N GLN A 470 -21.48 11.83 16.32
CA GLN A 470 -22.14 10.92 15.38
C GLN A 470 -22.60 11.67 14.12
N PRO A 471 -22.77 10.98 12.97
CA PRO A 471 -23.23 11.60 11.73
C PRO A 471 -24.55 12.36 11.86
N GLU A 472 -25.43 11.92 12.75
CA GLU A 472 -26.74 12.55 12.98
C GLU A 472 -26.61 13.96 13.57
N ASN A 473 -25.50 14.26 14.27
CA ASN A 473 -25.23 15.57 14.85
C ASN A 473 -24.83 16.63 13.82
N VAL A 474 -24.66 16.27 12.54
CA VAL A 474 -24.28 17.23 11.49
C VAL A 474 -25.32 18.35 11.35
N ILE A 475 -26.60 18.08 11.61
CA ILE A 475 -27.66 19.11 11.57
C ILE A 475 -27.38 20.20 12.61
N GLU A 476 -27.10 19.80 13.86
CA GLU A 476 -26.80 20.72 14.95
C GLU A 476 -25.47 21.47 14.71
N VAL A 477 -24.48 20.82 14.09
CA VAL A 477 -23.24 21.48 13.64
C VAL A 477 -23.56 22.60 12.64
N VAL A 478 -24.42 22.34 11.65
CA VAL A 478 -24.84 23.35 10.66
C VAL A 478 -25.56 24.52 11.33
N GLU A 479 -26.49 24.24 12.23
CA GLU A 479 -27.20 25.30 12.99
C GLU A 479 -26.23 26.17 13.78
N MET A 480 -25.25 25.56 14.45
CA MET A 480 -24.25 26.30 15.21
C MET A 480 -23.31 27.11 14.32
N LEU A 481 -22.93 26.61 13.13
CA LEU A 481 -22.15 27.38 12.16
C LEU A 481 -22.93 28.58 11.63
N LEU A 482 -24.23 28.42 11.34
CA LEU A 482 -25.10 29.55 10.96
C LEU A 482 -25.16 30.59 12.07
N GLN A 483 -25.31 30.17 13.34
CA GLN A 483 -25.29 31.07 14.49
C GLN A 483 -23.96 31.80 14.67
N ARG A 484 -22.83 31.18 14.26
CA ARG A 484 -21.50 31.80 14.25
C ARG A 484 -21.25 32.70 13.04
N GLY A 485 -22.24 32.87 12.16
CA GLY A 485 -22.20 33.81 11.04
C GLY A 485 -21.60 33.26 9.76
N TYR A 486 -21.46 31.95 9.61
CA TYR A 486 -21.02 31.34 8.36
C TYR A 486 -22.11 31.46 7.30
N SER A 487 -21.71 31.76 6.07
CA SER A 487 -22.63 31.74 4.93
C SER A 487 -23.00 30.31 4.54
N GLU A 488 -24.16 30.12 3.89
CA GLU A 488 -24.56 28.81 3.38
C GLU A 488 -23.52 28.19 2.42
N ASN A 489 -22.81 29.04 1.66
CA ASN A 489 -21.78 28.58 0.72
C ASN A 489 -20.55 28.02 1.45
N GLU A 490 -20.10 28.68 2.53
CA GLU A 490 -19.01 28.18 3.35
C GLU A 490 -19.40 26.88 4.03
N ILE A 491 -20.62 26.79 4.56
CA ILE A 491 -21.14 25.56 5.18
C ILE A 491 -21.19 24.42 4.16
N LYS A 492 -21.74 24.64 2.95
CA LYS A 492 -21.73 23.63 1.86
C LYS A 492 -20.30 23.19 1.51
N GLY A 493 -19.35 24.12 1.52
CA GLY A 493 -17.92 23.82 1.39
C GLY A 493 -17.43 22.86 2.48
N ILE A 494 -17.67 23.21 3.75
CA ILE A 494 -17.24 22.44 4.93
C ILE A 494 -17.87 21.04 4.95
N LEU A 495 -19.15 20.91 4.60
CA LEU A 495 -19.88 19.63 4.59
C LEU A 495 -19.38 18.63 3.54
N GLY A 496 -18.57 19.07 2.56
CA GLY A 496 -17.98 18.18 1.57
C GLY A 496 -17.58 18.84 0.26
N GLY A 497 -18.11 20.05 -0.04
CA GLY A 497 -17.76 20.79 -1.25
C GLY A 497 -16.26 21.04 -1.40
N ASN A 498 -15.55 21.28 -0.28
CA ASN A 498 -14.10 21.49 -0.27
C ASN A 498 -13.32 20.22 -0.61
N ILE A 499 -13.78 19.04 -0.15
CA ILE A 499 -13.19 17.75 -0.54
C ILE A 499 -13.44 17.47 -2.03
N LEU A 500 -14.66 17.69 -2.50
CA LEU A 500 -15.00 17.47 -3.91
C LEU A 500 -14.23 18.41 -4.84
N ARG A 501 -13.97 19.65 -4.40
CA ARG A 501 -13.10 20.62 -5.10
C ARG A 501 -11.70 20.05 -5.32
N ILE A 502 -11.04 19.56 -4.26
CA ILE A 502 -9.66 19.05 -4.38
C ILE A 502 -9.57 17.72 -5.12
N MET A 503 -10.66 16.92 -5.14
CA MET A 503 -10.77 15.72 -5.95
C MET A 503 -10.96 16.02 -7.45
N GLY A 504 -11.21 17.29 -7.81
CA GLY A 504 -11.41 17.70 -9.21
C GLY A 504 -12.81 17.43 -9.75
N TYR A 505 -13.79 17.12 -8.89
CA TYR A 505 -15.19 16.96 -9.28
C TYR A 505 -15.87 18.30 -9.61
N PHE A 506 -15.38 19.39 -9.02
CA PHE A 506 -15.80 20.75 -9.36
C PHE A 506 -14.62 21.54 -9.93
N SER A 507 -14.56 21.65 -11.25
CA SER A 507 -13.74 22.67 -11.90
C SER A 507 -14.47 24.01 -11.72
N SER A 508 -13.89 24.90 -10.91
CA SER A 508 -14.26 26.32 -10.78
C SER A 508 -15.70 26.66 -11.18
N CYS A 509 -16.67 26.44 -10.28
CA CYS A 509 -17.95 27.15 -10.39
C CYS A 509 -17.70 28.63 -10.08
N SER A 510 -17.18 29.35 -11.07
CA SER A 510 -17.53 30.76 -11.27
C SER A 510 -18.85 30.76 -12.04
N ASN A 511 -19.96 30.79 -11.29
CA ASN A 511 -21.19 31.55 -11.54
C ASN A 511 -22.32 30.99 -10.67
#